data_AF-A0A2E0SGV9-F1
#
_entry.id   AF-A0A2E0SGV9-F1
#
_cell.length_a   1.000
_cell.length_b   1.000
_cell.length_c   1.000
_cell.angle_alpha   90.00
_cell.angle_beta   90.00
_cell.angle_gamma   90.00
#
_symmetry.space_group_name_H-M   'P 1'
#
loop_
_entity.id
_entity.type
_entity.pdbx_description
1 polymer ?
#
loop_
_entity_poly.entity_id
_entity_poly.type
_entity_poly.pdbx_seq_one_letter_code
_entity_poly.pdbx_strand_id
1 'polypeptide(L)'
;MQLADEARYVEAFRLLDAEQSFVPEIRNARGVCLMRTHRYRDALELFKSLVIPHNCTWLKQDLPLIYRTNLITAFMLAKLPQGANAALMETREVDHPSVVRLRRALDEWVKRLPWSKWLQWKYGLDLEEQVTLDFDPGDFVDPLTSPRKPKPVENGKPRWPIQPAA
;
A
#
# COMPACT_ATOMS: atom_id res chain seq x y z
N MET A 1 -7.83 5.67 -15.01
CA MET A 1 -8.18 5.39 -13.60
C MET A 1 -9.60 4.86 -13.39
N GLN A 2 -10.54 4.99 -14.34
CA GLN A 2 -11.92 4.50 -14.18
C GLN A 2 -12.06 3.00 -13.84
N LEU A 3 -11.21 2.12 -14.37
CA LEU A 3 -11.31 0.67 -14.11
C LEU A 3 -10.84 0.23 -12.71
N ALA A 4 -9.98 1.02 -12.05
CA ALA A 4 -9.54 0.72 -10.68
C ALA A 4 -10.63 1.07 -9.65
N ASP A 5 -11.52 2.02 -9.96
CA ASP A 5 -12.67 2.37 -9.13
C ASP A 5 -13.77 1.29 -9.17
N GLU A 6 -13.80 0.41 -10.19
CA GLU A 6 -14.78 -0.68 -10.34
C GLU A 6 -14.30 -2.03 -9.74
N ALA A 7 -13.17 -2.05 -9.04
CA ALA A 7 -12.53 -3.28 -8.54
C ALA A 7 -12.18 -4.32 -9.63
N ARG A 8 -12.13 -3.93 -10.91
CA ARG A 8 -11.78 -4.80 -12.05
C ARG A 8 -10.26 -4.90 -12.23
N TYR A 9 -9.55 -5.29 -11.18
CA TYR A 9 -8.08 -5.25 -11.14
C TYR A 9 -7.42 -6.20 -12.15
N VAL A 10 -8.06 -7.34 -12.48
CA VAL A 10 -7.54 -8.28 -13.48
C VAL A 10 -7.53 -7.66 -14.88
N GLU A 11 -8.58 -6.94 -15.24
CA GLU A 11 -8.69 -6.29 -16.54
C GLU A 11 -7.80 -5.06 -16.63
N ALA A 12 -7.75 -4.26 -15.57
CA ALA A 12 -6.81 -3.16 -15.46
C ALA A 12 -5.36 -3.66 -15.62
N PHE A 13 -5.00 -4.77 -14.95
CA PHE A 13 -3.69 -5.40 -15.12
C PHE A 13 -3.43 -5.79 -16.57
N ARG A 14 -4.38 -6.45 -17.26
CA ARG A 14 -4.20 -6.87 -18.67
C ARG A 14 -3.93 -5.69 -19.59
N LEU A 15 -4.64 -4.58 -19.41
CA LEU A 15 -4.44 -3.37 -20.21
C LEU A 15 -3.04 -2.77 -19.97
N LEU A 16 -2.63 -2.67 -18.70
CA LEU A 16 -1.32 -2.11 -18.33
C LEU A 16 -0.15 -3.03 -18.74
N ASP A 17 -0.37 -4.35 -18.73
CA ASP A 17 0.63 -5.36 -19.10
C ASP A 17 0.90 -5.35 -20.61
N ALA A 18 -0.14 -5.15 -21.43
CA ALA A 18 -0.02 -5.07 -22.88
C ALA A 18 0.84 -3.88 -23.35
N GLU A 19 0.88 -2.79 -22.58
CA GLU A 19 1.60 -1.57 -22.93
C GLU A 19 3.12 -1.66 -22.67
N GLN A 20 3.59 -2.68 -21.92
CA GLN A 20 4.99 -2.87 -21.52
C GLN A 20 5.74 -1.57 -21.17
N SER A 21 5.06 -0.65 -20.50
CA SER A 21 5.57 0.70 -20.30
C SER A 21 6.63 0.75 -19.18
N PHE A 22 7.70 1.50 -19.43
CA PHE A 22 8.72 1.82 -18.42
C PHE A 22 8.33 3.02 -17.54
N VAL A 23 7.17 3.64 -17.80
CA VAL A 23 6.67 4.78 -17.04
C VAL A 23 6.40 4.37 -15.59
N PRO A 24 7.03 5.03 -14.58
CA PRO A 24 6.91 4.67 -13.17
C PRO A 24 5.48 4.56 -12.65
N GLU A 25 4.59 5.46 -13.08
CA GLU A 25 3.19 5.52 -12.68
C GLU A 25 2.42 4.29 -13.15
N ILE A 26 2.66 3.85 -14.39
CA ILE A 26 2.04 2.65 -14.98
C ILE A 26 2.55 1.41 -14.25
N ARG A 27 3.85 1.33 -13.97
CA ARG A 27 4.44 0.23 -13.20
C ARG A 27 3.88 0.18 -11.78
N ASN A 28 3.75 1.32 -11.11
CA ASN A 28 3.11 1.41 -9.80
C ASN A 28 1.67 0.86 -9.83
N ALA A 29 0.86 1.31 -10.79
CA ALA A 29 -0.51 0.83 -10.94
C ALA A 29 -0.58 -0.68 -11.21
N ARG A 30 0.31 -1.20 -12.04
CA ARG A 30 0.44 -2.64 -12.31
C ARG A 30 0.79 -3.43 -11.04
N GLY A 31 1.74 -2.93 -10.25
CA GLY A 31 2.11 -3.53 -8.97
C GLY A 31 0.97 -3.54 -7.96
N VAL A 32 0.18 -2.47 -7.86
CA VAL A 32 -1.02 -2.42 -7.01
C VAL A 32 -2.05 -3.44 -7.48
N CYS A 33 -2.29 -3.57 -8.79
CA CYS A 33 -3.20 -4.58 -9.32
C CYS A 33 -2.73 -6.00 -8.96
N LEU A 34 -1.43 -6.30 -9.09
CA LEU A 34 -0.87 -7.60 -8.70
C LEU A 34 -1.11 -7.91 -7.21
N MET A 35 -0.90 -6.93 -6.32
CA MET A 35 -1.19 -7.10 -4.89
C MET A 35 -2.68 -7.39 -4.65
N ARG A 36 -3.58 -6.63 -5.29
CA ARG A 36 -5.04 -6.80 -5.13
C ARG A 36 -5.58 -8.08 -5.77
N THR A 37 -4.83 -8.70 -6.69
CA THR A 37 -5.13 -10.03 -7.24
C THR A 37 -4.33 -11.17 -6.58
N HIS A 38 -3.78 -10.96 -5.39
CA HIS A 38 -3.03 -11.94 -4.60
C HIS A 38 -1.73 -12.47 -5.25
N ARG A 39 -1.20 -11.78 -6.25
CA ARG A 39 0.09 -12.09 -6.91
C ARG A 39 1.24 -11.36 -6.22
N TYR A 40 1.41 -11.61 -4.93
CA TYR A 40 2.27 -10.79 -4.06
C TYR A 40 3.75 -10.84 -4.43
N ARG A 41 4.27 -12.01 -4.82
CA ARG A 41 5.69 -12.15 -5.21
C ARG A 41 5.99 -11.40 -6.51
N ASP A 42 5.09 -11.45 -7.49
CA ASP A 42 5.23 -10.69 -8.73
C ASP A 42 5.17 -9.18 -8.47
N ALA A 43 4.25 -8.76 -7.59
CA ALA A 43 4.17 -7.36 -7.16
C ALA A 43 5.48 -6.90 -6.51
N LEU A 44 6.03 -7.71 -5.62
CA LEU A 44 7.28 -7.41 -4.92
C LEU A 44 8.45 -7.23 -5.88
N GLU A 45 8.65 -8.15 -6.84
CA GLU A 45 9.73 -8.04 -7.82
C GLU A 45 9.55 -6.83 -8.76
N LEU A 46 8.31 -6.52 -9.12
CA LEU A 46 7.99 -5.31 -9.88
C LEU A 46 8.36 -4.05 -9.08
N PHE A 47 7.97 -3.96 -7.80
CA PHE A 47 8.29 -2.79 -6.98
C PHE A 47 9.77 -2.69 -6.66
N LYS A 48 10.47 -3.81 -6.43
CA LYS A 48 11.94 -3.82 -6.26
C LYS A 48 12.61 -3.26 -7.50
N SER A 49 12.24 -3.73 -8.70
CA SER A 49 12.81 -3.20 -9.95
C SER A 49 12.40 -1.76 -10.29
N LEU A 50 11.37 -1.22 -9.62
CA LEU A 50 10.95 0.19 -9.75
C LEU A 50 11.73 1.09 -8.78
N VAL A 51 11.85 0.66 -7.52
CA VAL A 51 12.35 1.47 -6.41
C VAL A 51 13.84 1.30 -6.16
N ILE A 52 14.39 0.11 -6.48
CA ILE A 52 15.80 -0.24 -6.32
C ILE A 52 16.47 -0.13 -7.70
N PRO A 53 17.49 0.74 -7.87
CA PRO A 53 18.24 0.81 -9.12
C PRO A 53 18.94 -0.52 -9.42
N HIS A 54 19.02 -0.89 -10.70
CA HIS A 54 19.92 -1.96 -11.12
C HIS A 54 21.35 -1.47 -10.81
N ASN A 55 22.06 -2.15 -9.92
CA ASN A 55 23.41 -1.85 -9.39
C ASN A 55 23.49 -1.11 -8.03
N CYS A 56 22.39 -0.92 -7.29
CA CYS A 56 22.43 -0.38 -5.93
C CYS A 56 21.56 -1.20 -4.97
N THR A 57 21.94 -1.25 -3.69
CA THR A 57 21.14 -1.87 -2.61
C THR A 57 20.22 -0.88 -1.89
N TRP A 58 20.29 0.42 -2.21
CA TRP A 58 19.58 1.50 -1.53
C TRP A 58 18.33 1.95 -2.30
N LEU A 59 17.27 2.36 -1.59
CA LEU A 59 16.06 2.93 -2.18
C LEU A 59 16.34 4.27 -2.90
N LYS A 60 15.77 4.48 -4.09
CA LYS A 60 15.76 5.81 -4.74
C LYS A 60 14.95 6.79 -3.89
N GLN A 61 15.63 7.82 -3.34
CA GLN A 61 14.97 8.86 -2.55
C GLN A 61 14.16 9.84 -3.40
N ASP A 62 14.51 9.97 -4.69
CA ASP A 62 13.82 10.88 -5.63
C ASP A 62 12.47 10.34 -6.12
N LEU A 63 12.09 9.12 -5.72
CA LEU A 63 10.80 8.55 -6.10
C LEU A 63 9.67 9.03 -5.17
N PRO A 64 8.47 9.23 -5.73
CA PRO A 64 7.26 9.45 -4.95
C PRO A 64 7.15 8.44 -3.79
N LEU A 65 6.85 8.95 -2.59
CA LEU A 65 6.75 8.15 -1.37
C LEU A 65 5.79 6.97 -1.52
N ILE A 66 4.72 7.16 -2.31
CA ILE A 66 3.75 6.12 -2.63
C ILE A 66 4.36 4.85 -3.24
N TYR A 67 5.41 4.98 -4.05
CA TYR A 67 6.09 3.81 -4.63
C TYR A 67 6.83 3.01 -3.55
N ARG A 68 7.43 3.72 -2.58
CA ARG A 68 8.10 3.12 -1.42
C ARG A 68 7.09 2.44 -0.49
N THR A 69 5.97 3.09 -0.19
CA THR A 69 4.92 2.48 0.65
C THR A 69 4.25 1.29 -0.02
N ASN A 70 4.12 1.28 -1.35
CA ASN A 70 3.63 0.13 -2.09
C ASN A 70 4.64 -1.05 -2.09
N LEU A 71 5.94 -0.76 -2.17
CA LEU A 71 6.97 -1.78 -1.96
C LEU A 71 6.89 -2.40 -0.54
N ILE A 72 6.76 -1.56 0.49
CA ILE A 72 6.58 -2.02 1.88
C ILE A 72 5.34 -2.92 2.01
N THR A 73 4.23 -2.50 1.39
CA THR A 73 2.99 -3.29 1.36
C THR A 73 3.21 -4.65 0.70
N ALA A 74 3.96 -4.68 -0.41
CA ALA A 74 4.30 -5.93 -1.09
C ALA A 74 5.17 -6.85 -0.23
N PHE A 75 6.14 -6.32 0.53
CA PHE A 75 6.93 -7.12 1.49
C PHE A 75 6.04 -7.77 2.56
N MET A 76 5.11 -7.00 3.14
CA MET A 76 4.16 -7.47 4.15
C MET A 76 3.29 -8.62 3.62
N LEU A 77 2.79 -8.49 2.39
CA LEU A 77 1.93 -9.49 1.75
C LEU A 77 2.71 -10.72 1.24
N ALA A 78 3.98 -10.54 0.86
CA ALA A 78 4.84 -11.63 0.40
C ALA A 78 5.43 -12.47 1.54
N LYS A 79 5.00 -12.26 2.79
CA LYS A 79 5.54 -12.90 4.01
C LYS A 79 7.01 -12.60 4.25
N LEU A 80 7.39 -11.34 4.07
CA LEU A 80 8.75 -10.83 4.29
C LEU A 80 8.71 -9.62 5.24
N PRO A 81 8.28 -9.82 6.51
CA PRO A 81 8.10 -8.72 7.46
C PRO A 81 9.40 -7.99 7.81
N GLN A 82 10.56 -8.66 7.71
CA GLN A 82 11.87 -8.01 7.91
C GLN A 82 12.14 -6.95 6.83
N GLY A 83 11.91 -7.29 5.57
CA GLY A 83 12.05 -6.36 4.44
C GLY A 83 11.10 -5.17 4.57
N ALA A 84 9.85 -5.42 5.01
CA ALA A 84 8.90 -4.35 5.30
C ALA A 84 9.39 -3.42 6.42
N ASN A 85 9.88 -3.99 7.53
CA ASN A 85 10.38 -3.20 8.67
C ASN A 85 11.62 -2.38 8.29
N ALA A 86 12.59 -2.98 7.59
CA ALA A 86 13.79 -2.28 7.11
C ALA A 86 13.42 -1.09 6.20
N ALA A 87 12.56 -1.32 5.19
CA ALA A 87 12.11 -0.26 4.30
C ALA A 87 11.29 0.84 5.04
N LEU A 88 10.55 0.49 6.09
CA LEU A 88 9.88 1.47 6.96
C LEU A 88 10.88 2.31 7.76
N MET A 89 11.97 1.73 8.27
CA MET A 89 13.01 2.47 8.99
C MET A 89 13.78 3.43 8.07
N GLU A 90 13.95 3.08 6.79
CA GLU A 90 14.57 3.95 5.80
C GLU A 90 13.67 5.12 5.34
N THR A 91 12.36 5.05 5.60
CA THR A 91 11.40 6.08 5.20
C THR A 91 11.44 7.26 6.18
N ARG A 92 11.82 8.44 5.68
CA ARG A 92 11.97 9.68 6.49
C ARG A 92 10.64 10.34 6.84
N GLU A 93 9.63 10.15 6.01
CA GLU A 93 8.32 10.81 6.11
C GLU A 93 7.40 10.07 7.10
N VAL A 94 7.80 10.07 8.38
CA VAL A 94 7.15 9.28 9.44
C VAL A 94 5.66 9.60 9.61
N ASP A 95 5.27 10.86 9.43
CA ASP A 95 3.89 11.34 9.62
C ASP A 95 2.98 11.16 8.40
N HIS A 96 3.50 10.62 7.29
CA HIS A 96 2.70 10.43 6.09
C HIS A 96 1.59 9.39 6.33
N PRO A 97 0.32 9.62 5.93
CA PRO A 97 -0.80 8.73 6.23
C PRO A 97 -0.57 7.27 5.84
N SER A 98 0.01 7.02 4.66
CA SER A 98 0.32 5.65 4.21
C SER A 98 1.41 4.99 5.07
N VAL A 99 2.41 5.74 5.56
CA VAL A 99 3.48 5.23 6.41
C VAL A 99 2.94 4.90 7.81
N VAL A 100 2.18 5.82 8.40
CA VAL A 100 1.52 5.62 9.70
C VAL A 100 0.63 4.37 9.67
N ARG A 101 -0.16 4.22 8.60
CA ARG A 101 -1.04 3.06 8.40
C ARG A 101 -0.26 1.75 8.33
N LEU A 102 0.86 1.72 7.60
CA LEU A 102 1.72 0.54 7.48
C LEU A 102 2.42 0.19 8.79
N ARG A 103 2.95 1.19 9.52
CA ARG A 103 3.53 0.99 10.86
C ARG A 103 2.52 0.38 11.80
N ARG A 104 1.30 0.93 11.85
CA ARG A 104 0.21 0.38 12.66
C ARG A 104 -0.10 -1.07 12.32
N ALA A 105 -0.21 -1.41 11.03
CA ALA A 105 -0.49 -2.78 10.61
C ALA A 105 0.62 -3.75 11.03
N LEU A 106 1.89 -3.33 10.91
CA LEU A 106 3.03 -4.12 11.36
C LEU A 106 3.04 -4.28 12.88
N ASP A 107 2.82 -3.20 13.63
CA ASP A 107 2.80 -3.22 15.10
C ASP A 107 1.67 -4.12 15.63
N GLU A 108 0.48 -4.04 15.04
CA GLU A 108 -0.65 -4.91 15.39
C GLU A 108 -0.36 -6.38 15.06
N TRP A 109 0.32 -6.66 13.96
CA TRP A 109 0.78 -8.01 13.65
C TRP A 109 1.80 -8.52 14.67
N VAL A 110 2.81 -7.71 15.03
CA VAL A 110 3.82 -8.06 16.05
C VAL A 110 3.17 -8.38 17.39
N LYS A 111 2.17 -7.60 17.82
CA LYS A 111 1.45 -7.83 19.10
C LYS A 111 0.70 -9.16 19.13
N ARG A 112 0.31 -9.69 17.97
CA ARG A 112 -0.41 -10.97 17.84
C ARG A 112 0.53 -12.18 17.79
N LEU A 113 1.84 -11.96 17.68
CA LEU A 113 2.80 -13.07 17.62
C LEU A 113 2.91 -13.78 18.98
N PRO A 114 2.92 -15.12 18.99
CA PRO A 114 3.38 -15.88 20.14
C PRO A 114 4.80 -15.46 20.51
N TRP A 115 5.12 -15.50 21.81
CA TRP A 115 6.43 -15.06 22.33
C TRP A 115 7.64 -15.71 21.61
N SER A 116 7.53 -17.00 21.24
CA SER A 116 8.58 -17.69 20.47
C SER A 116 8.80 -17.10 19.07
N LYS A 117 7.72 -16.74 18.36
CA LYS A 117 7.79 -16.13 17.02
C LYS A 117 8.21 -14.67 17.09
N TRP A 118 7.75 -13.96 18.11
CA TRP A 118 8.23 -12.62 18.42
C TRP A 118 9.75 -12.60 18.59
N LEU A 119 10.30 -13.59 19.31
CA LEU A 119 11.74 -13.72 19.49
C LEU A 119 12.46 -14.04 18.17
N GLN A 120 11.94 -14.97 17.36
CA GLN A 120 12.49 -15.27 16.03
C GLN A 120 12.52 -14.02 15.13
N TRP A 121 11.43 -13.27 15.07
CA TRP A 121 11.35 -11.99 14.37
C TRP A 121 12.38 -10.98 14.91
N LYS A 122 12.56 -10.91 16.23
CA LYS A 122 13.54 -10.01 16.85
C LYS A 122 14.98 -10.33 16.45
N TYR A 123 15.29 -11.60 16.19
CA TYR A 123 16.61 -12.04 15.69
C TYR A 123 16.76 -12.00 14.16
N GLY A 124 15.77 -11.44 13.44
CA GLY A 124 15.87 -11.28 11.99
C GLY A 124 15.49 -12.54 11.20
N LEU A 125 14.87 -13.54 11.82
CA LEU A 125 14.33 -14.69 11.10
C LEU A 125 13.02 -14.31 10.40
N ASP A 126 12.85 -14.79 9.18
CA ASP A 126 11.60 -14.65 8.43
C ASP A 126 10.54 -15.59 9.01
N LEU A 127 9.34 -15.04 9.19
CA LEU A 127 8.17 -15.79 9.65
C LEU A 127 7.29 -16.16 8.46
N GLU A 128 6.68 -17.35 8.51
CA GLU A 128 5.73 -17.80 7.47
C GLU A 128 4.36 -17.11 7.57
N GLU A 129 4.10 -16.38 8.66
CA GLU A 129 2.89 -15.59 8.85
C GLU A 129 2.86 -14.36 7.94
N GLN A 130 1.74 -14.18 7.27
CA GLN A 130 1.45 -12.96 6.53
C GLN A 130 0.99 -11.85 7.48
N VAL A 131 1.47 -10.62 7.25
CA VAL A 131 0.96 -9.43 7.95
C VAL A 131 -0.48 -9.17 7.49
N THR A 132 -1.41 -9.06 8.43
CA THR A 132 -2.81 -8.74 8.12
C THR A 132 -2.96 -7.24 7.89
N LEU A 133 -3.51 -6.86 6.74
CA LEU A 133 -3.84 -5.46 6.44
C LEU A 133 -5.35 -5.25 6.64
N ASP A 134 -5.73 -4.18 7.34
CA ASP A 134 -7.11 -3.74 7.56
C ASP A 134 -7.59 -2.77 6.46
N PHE A 135 -6.87 -2.69 5.35
CA PHE A 135 -7.12 -1.78 4.23
C PHE A 135 -6.71 -2.44 2.90
N ASP A 136 -7.17 -1.85 1.79
CA ASP A 136 -6.84 -2.34 0.45
C ASP A 136 -5.33 -2.24 0.16
N PRO A 137 -4.71 -3.31 -0.36
CA PRO A 137 -3.30 -3.30 -0.72
C PRO A 137 -2.94 -2.20 -1.71
N GLY A 138 -2.01 -1.33 -1.29
CA GLY A 138 -1.38 -0.31 -2.09
C GLY A 138 -2.29 0.85 -2.51
N ASP A 139 -1.65 1.98 -2.80
CA ASP A 139 -2.30 3.20 -3.26
C ASP A 139 -1.89 3.49 -4.72
N PHE A 140 -2.83 3.90 -5.55
CA PHE A 140 -2.53 4.35 -6.93
C PHE A 140 -2.06 5.80 -6.99
N VAL A 141 -2.54 6.63 -6.07
CA VAL A 141 -2.30 8.08 -5.99
C VAL A 141 -2.02 8.44 -4.54
N ASP A 142 -1.14 9.42 -4.32
CA ASP A 142 -0.79 9.88 -2.99
C ASP A 142 -2.04 10.44 -2.28
N PRO A 143 -2.39 9.95 -1.07
CA PRO A 143 -3.56 10.39 -0.34
C PRO A 143 -3.58 11.88 0.01
N LEU A 144 -2.42 12.55 0.04
CA LEU A 144 -2.33 14.01 0.25
C LEU A 144 -2.60 14.80 -1.04
N THR A 145 -2.48 14.17 -2.21
CA THR A 145 -2.73 14.81 -3.52
C THR A 145 -4.09 14.44 -4.11
N SER A 146 -4.74 13.39 -3.60
CA SER A 146 -6.07 13.00 -4.02
C SER A 146 -7.12 14.00 -3.50
N PRO A 147 -8.01 14.55 -4.35
CA PRO A 147 -9.14 15.32 -3.86
C PRO A 147 -9.98 14.40 -2.97
N ARG A 148 -10.11 14.72 -1.68
CA ARG A 148 -10.93 13.94 -0.73
C ARG A 148 -12.29 13.67 -1.38
N LYS A 149 -12.58 12.40 -1.73
CA LYS A 149 -13.96 12.00 -2.04
C LYS A 149 -14.79 12.41 -0.82
N PRO A 150 -15.82 13.28 -0.95
CA PRO A 150 -16.67 13.61 0.18
C PRO A 150 -17.21 12.31 0.75
N LYS A 151 -17.14 12.14 2.08
CA LYS A 151 -17.78 11.01 2.74
C LYS A 151 -19.23 10.94 2.24
N PRO A 152 -19.76 9.75 1.93
CA PRO A 152 -21.19 9.61 1.66
C PRO A 152 -21.91 10.26 2.83
N VAL A 153 -22.74 11.27 2.55
CA VAL A 153 -23.59 11.87 3.55
C VAL A 153 -24.51 10.74 4.01
N GLU A 154 -24.26 10.22 5.20
CA GLU A 154 -25.14 9.28 5.86
C GLU A 154 -26.50 9.95 5.94
N ASN A 155 -27.48 9.38 5.24
CA ASN A 155 -28.83 9.94 5.07
C ASN A 155 -29.53 10.07 6.44
N GLY A 156 -29.27 11.16 7.13
CA GLY A 156 -29.91 11.56 8.38
C GLY A 156 -30.82 12.77 8.18
N LYS A 157 -31.97 12.55 7.52
CA LYS A 157 -33.20 13.37 7.46
C LYS A 157 -33.07 14.87 7.05
N PRO A 158 -33.88 15.37 6.10
CA PRO A 158 -33.95 16.81 5.84
C PRO A 158 -34.63 17.52 7.02
N ARG A 159 -33.90 18.40 7.71
CA ARG A 159 -34.47 19.37 8.63
C ARG A 159 -34.80 20.64 7.84
N TRP A 160 -36.02 20.72 7.33
CA TRP A 160 -36.52 21.98 6.77
C TRP A 160 -36.60 23.05 7.87
N PRO A 161 -36.08 24.26 7.67
CA PRO A 161 -36.37 25.37 8.57
C PRO A 161 -37.81 25.84 8.32
N ILE A 162 -38.65 25.73 9.35
CA ILE A 162 -39.95 26.37 9.39
C ILE A 162 -39.69 27.89 9.42
N GLN A 163 -40.07 28.60 8.36
CA GLN A 163 -40.15 30.06 8.39
C GLN A 163 -41.34 30.45 9.30
N PRO A 164 -41.18 31.38 10.24
CA PRO A 164 -42.32 31.92 10.97
C PRO A 164 -43.16 32.80 10.04
N ALA A 165 -44.47 32.54 10.01
CA ALA A 165 -45.45 33.37 9.33
C ALA A 165 -45.50 34.77 9.97
N ALA A 166 -45.58 35.79 9.11
CA ALA A 166 -45.91 37.17 9.46
C ALA A 166 -47.42 37.34 9.64
#